data_AF-A0A2E1LK94-F1
#
_entry.id   AF-A0A2E1LK94-F1
#
_cell.length_a   1.000
_cell.length_b   1.000
_cell.length_c   1.000
_cell.angle_alpha   90.00
_cell.angle_beta   90.00
_cell.angle_gamma   90.00
#
_symmetry.space_group_name_H-M   'P 1'
#
loop_
_entity.id
_entity.type
_entity.pdbx_description
1 polymer ?
#
loop_
_entity_poly.entity_id
_entity_poly.type
_entity_poly.pdbx_seq_one_letter_code
_entity_poly.pdbx_strand_id
1 'polypeptide(L)'
;MLYDLPASLVEWDLPRAFLSLVQTKNADIAASELGISGTTLRRRLARFEDLVGAKLYRGHSAGVVLTNAGAALADTLFEVDGI
;
A
#
# COMPACT_ATOMS: atom_id res chain seq x y z
N MET A 1 21.17 12.78 -14.89
CA MET A 1 20.62 13.80 -13.98
C MET A 1 19.96 13.04 -12.84
N LEU A 2 20.56 13.05 -11.64
CA LEU A 2 20.01 12.40 -10.46
C LEU A 2 19.17 13.46 -9.74
N TYR A 3 17.85 13.27 -9.70
CA TYR A 3 16.96 14.16 -8.99
C TYR A 3 17.06 13.85 -7.49
N ASP A 4 17.38 14.86 -6.67
CA ASP A 4 17.27 14.77 -5.22
C ASP A 4 15.80 14.95 -4.85
N LEU A 5 15.06 13.84 -4.83
CA LEU A 5 13.63 13.87 -4.54
C LEU A 5 13.44 13.94 -3.02
N PRO A 6 12.56 14.83 -2.51
CA PRO A 6 12.26 14.90 -1.10
C PRO A 6 11.70 13.56 -0.61
N ALA A 7 12.05 13.17 0.62
CA ALA A 7 11.61 11.91 1.22
C ALA A 7 10.09 11.74 1.20
N SER A 8 9.33 12.84 1.28
CA SER A 8 7.87 12.87 1.21
C SER A 8 7.29 12.28 -0.08
N LEU A 9 8.00 12.38 -1.21
CA LEU A 9 7.58 11.75 -2.48
C LEU A 9 7.63 10.21 -2.40
N VAL A 10 8.60 9.66 -1.66
CA VAL A 10 8.71 8.22 -1.40
C VAL A 10 7.66 7.77 -0.37
N GLU A 11 7.27 8.65 0.54
CA GLU A 11 6.24 8.35 1.54
C GLU A 11 4.83 8.35 0.94
N TRP A 12 4.56 9.16 -0.08
CA TRP A 12 3.27 9.14 -0.79
C TRP A 12 3.05 7.83 -1.59
N ASP A 13 4.11 7.15 -1.99
CA ASP A 13 4.00 5.85 -2.66
C ASP A 13 3.48 4.73 -1.73
N LEU A 14 3.53 4.92 -0.41
CA LEU A 14 3.16 3.92 0.60
C LEU A 14 1.63 3.71 0.70
N PRO A 15 0.81 4.75 0.94
CA PRO A 15 -0.64 4.60 0.94
C PRO A 15 -1.18 4.26 -0.46
N ARG A 16 -0.54 4.71 -1.56
CA ARG A 16 -0.92 4.28 -2.91
C ARG A 16 -0.71 2.78 -3.13
N ALA A 17 0.41 2.24 -2.64
CA ALA A 17 0.66 0.80 -2.63
C ALA A 17 -0.40 0.04 -1.82
N PHE A 18 -0.82 0.59 -0.69
CA PHE A 18 -1.88 0.01 0.14
C PHE A 18 -3.25 0.04 -0.55
N LEU A 19 -3.67 1.17 -1.15
CA LEU A 19 -4.94 1.27 -1.85
C LEU A 19 -5.03 0.33 -3.06
N SER A 20 -3.95 0.18 -3.84
CA SER A 20 -3.92 -0.81 -4.92
C SER A 20 -4.06 -2.25 -4.40
N LEU A 21 -3.46 -2.58 -3.25
CA LEU A 21 -3.67 -3.88 -2.60
C LEU A 21 -5.13 -4.09 -2.16
N VAL A 22 -5.78 -3.06 -1.61
CA VAL A 22 -7.19 -3.08 -1.19
C VAL A 22 -8.10 -3.37 -2.38
N GLN A 23 -7.86 -2.71 -3.52
CA GLN A 23 -8.66 -2.85 -4.74
C GLN A 23 -8.50 -4.23 -5.37
N THR A 24 -7.26 -4.72 -5.49
CA THR A 24 -6.95 -5.96 -6.21
C THR A 24 -7.12 -7.21 -5.35
N LYS A 25 -7.02 -7.08 -4.02
CA LYS A 25 -6.94 -8.21 -3.04
C LYS A 25 -5.85 -9.23 -3.38
N ASN A 26 -4.85 -8.82 -4.16
CA ASN A 26 -3.77 -9.64 -4.67
C ASN A 26 -2.52 -8.79 -4.84
N ALA A 27 -1.47 -9.12 -4.11
CA ALA A 27 -0.23 -8.34 -4.08
C ALA A 27 0.52 -8.38 -5.42
N ASP A 28 0.42 -9.48 -6.18
CA ASP A 28 1.12 -9.59 -7.45
C ASP A 28 0.41 -8.77 -8.54
N ILE A 29 -0.92 -8.72 -8.52
CA ILE A 29 -1.72 -7.84 -9.40
C ILE A 29 -1.46 -6.37 -9.04
N ALA A 30 -1.51 -6.00 -7.76
CA ALA A 30 -1.21 -4.63 -7.31
C ALA A 30 0.19 -4.16 -7.74
N ALA A 31 1.20 -5.04 -7.62
CA ALA A 31 2.55 -4.73 -8.05
C ALA A 31 2.62 -4.48 -9.56
N SER A 32 1.92 -5.30 -10.35
CA SER A 32 1.80 -5.15 -11.79
C SER A 32 1.11 -3.85 -12.20
N GLU A 33 0.02 -3.47 -11.54
CA GLU A 33 -0.71 -2.21 -11.82
C GLU A 33 0.15 -0.97 -11.53
N LEU A 34 0.99 -1.05 -10.50
CA LEU A 34 1.91 0.03 -10.11
C LEU A 34 3.23 0.01 -10.89
N GLY A 35 3.46 -0.97 -11.76
CA GLY A 35 4.69 -1.10 -12.54
C GLY A 35 5.94 -1.37 -11.68
N ILE A 36 5.78 -2.03 -10.54
CA ILE A 36 6.88 -2.35 -9.60
C ILE A 36 6.98 -3.86 -9.35
N SER A 37 8.11 -4.31 -8.80
CA SER A 37 8.25 -5.71 -8.38
C SER A 37 7.39 -6.04 -7.15
N GLY A 38 6.96 -7.29 -7.03
CA GLY A 38 6.25 -7.77 -5.83
C GLY A 38 7.05 -7.60 -4.54
N THR A 39 8.38 -7.72 -4.59
CA THR A 39 9.27 -7.43 -3.46
C THR A 39 9.24 -5.95 -3.07
N THR A 40 9.25 -5.05 -4.05
CA THR A 40 9.14 -3.61 -3.81
C THR A 40 7.80 -3.26 -3.18
N LEU A 41 6.70 -3.83 -3.70
CA LEU A 41 5.37 -3.62 -3.14
C LEU A 41 5.32 -4.06 -1.68
N ARG A 42 5.76 -5.29 -1.37
CA ARG A 42 5.77 -5.82 0.02
C ARG A 42 6.60 -4.97 0.97
N ARG A 43 7.75 -4.46 0.50
CA ARG A 43 8.57 -3.56 1.31
C ARG A 43 7.86 -2.24 1.60
N ARG A 44 7.16 -1.67 0.61
CA ARG A 44 6.35 -0.45 0.79
C ARG A 44 5.21 -0.69 1.77
N LEU A 45 4.49 -1.79 1.62
CA LEU A 45 3.40 -2.19 2.51
C LEU A 45 3.90 -2.40 3.95
N ALA A 46 5.01 -3.11 4.15
CA ALA A 46 5.61 -3.31 5.47
C ALA A 46 6.00 -1.97 6.11
N ARG A 47 6.67 -1.08 5.35
CA ARG A 47 7.00 0.26 5.83
C ARG A 47 5.75 1.07 6.19
N PHE A 48 4.66 0.92 5.43
CA PHE A 48 3.41 1.60 5.72
C PHE A 48 2.77 1.09 7.02
N GLU A 49 2.75 -0.22 7.23
CA GLU A 49 2.31 -0.82 8.50
C GLU A 49 3.16 -0.35 9.68
N ASP A 50 4.48 -0.20 9.50
CA ASP A 50 5.39 0.30 10.54
C ASP A 50 5.11 1.78 10.89
N LEU A 51 4.85 2.62 9.89
CA LEU A 51 4.49 4.04 10.10
C LEU A 51 3.12 4.20 10.76
N VAL A 52 2.15 3.36 10.39
CA VAL A 52 0.82 3.36 11.01
C VAL A 52 0.84 2.72 12.40
N GLY A 53 1.81 1.84 12.67
CA GLY A 53 1.92 1.11 13.93
C GLY A 53 0.92 -0.05 14.05
N ALA A 54 0.38 -0.54 12.93
CA ALA A 54 -0.61 -1.62 12.93
C ALA A 54 -0.48 -2.51 11.68
N LYS A 55 -0.81 -3.79 11.83
CA LYS A 55 -1.01 -4.67 10.67
C LYS A 55 -2.30 -4.32 9.95
N LEU A 56 -2.21 -4.08 8.65
CA LEU A 56 -3.33 -3.61 7.83
C LEU A 56 -3.96 -4.74 7.02
N TYR A 57 -3.20 -5.81 6.76
CA TYR A 57 -3.71 -6.98 6.03
C TYR A 57 -3.08 -8.28 6.52
N ARG A 58 -3.67 -9.40 6.08
CA ARG A 58 -3.19 -10.78 6.30
C ARG A 58 -3.34 -11.58 5.01
N GLY A 59 -2.57 -12.66 4.89
CA GLY A 59 -2.54 -13.52 3.70
C GLY A 59 -1.25 -13.38 2.89
N HIS A 60 -1.14 -14.15 1.82
CA HIS A 60 0.06 -14.26 0.99
C HIS A 60 -0.31 -14.22 -0.49
N SER A 61 0.31 -13.32 -1.26
CA SER A 61 0.23 -13.21 -2.74
C SER A 61 -1.20 -13.10 -3.31
N ALA A 62 -1.98 -14.17 -3.29
CA ALA A 62 -3.39 -14.20 -3.65
C ALA A 62 -4.26 -14.47 -2.41
N GLY A 63 -5.38 -13.74 -2.27
CA GLY A 63 -6.27 -13.90 -1.11
C GLY A 63 -5.83 -13.07 0.08
N VAL A 64 -5.59 -11.79 -0.16
CA VAL A 64 -5.31 -10.80 0.89
C VAL A 64 -6.62 -10.38 1.56
N VAL A 65 -6.61 -10.35 2.89
CA VAL A 65 -7.76 -9.92 3.72
C VAL A 65 -7.32 -8.78 4.62
N LEU A 66 -8.10 -7.69 4.67
CA LEU A 66 -7.83 -6.55 5.53
C LEU A 66 -8.07 -6.90 7.01
N THR A 67 -7.28 -6.29 7.88
CA THR A 67 -7.59 -6.23 9.31
C THR A 67 -8.64 -5.16 9.57
N ASN A 68 -9.19 -5.10 10.78
CA ASN A 68 -10.08 -4.00 11.17
C ASN A 68 -9.38 -2.63 11.05
N ALA A 69 -8.09 -2.56 11.41
CA ALA A 69 -7.29 -1.35 11.25
C ALA A 69 -7.08 -0.99 9.78
N GLY A 70 -6.81 -1.99 8.93
CA GLY A 70 -6.69 -1.80 7.49
C GLY A 70 -7.97 -1.33 6.83
N ALA A 71 -9.13 -1.87 7.21
CA ALA A 71 -10.42 -1.44 6.72
C ALA A 71 -10.71 0.02 7.11
N ALA A 72 -10.58 0.36 8.39
CA ALA A 72 -10.80 1.73 8.88
C ALA A 72 -9.86 2.76 8.22
N LEU A 73 -8.60 2.38 8.00
CA LEU A 73 -7.64 3.23 7.31
C LEU A 73 -7.97 3.38 5.82
N ALA A 74 -8.39 2.31 5.15
CA ALA A 74 -8.81 2.37 3.75
C ALA A 74 -10.00 3.31 3.58
N ASP A 75 -11.02 3.20 4.45
CA ASP A 75 -12.17 4.11 4.45
C ASP A 75 -11.73 5.58 4.58
N THR A 76 -10.83 5.86 5.53
CA THR A 76 -10.28 7.22 5.71
C THR A 76 -9.51 7.72 4.49
N LEU A 77 -8.72 6.85 3.83
CA LEU A 77 -7.96 7.23 2.65
C LEU A 77 -8.85 7.43 1.42
N PHE A 78 -9.93 6.66 1.27
CA PHE A 78 -10.91 6.86 0.20
C PHE A 78 -11.65 8.18 0.32
N GLU A 79 -11.98 8.62 1.54
CA GLU A 79 -12.56 9.95 1.77
C GLU A 79 -11.62 11.09 1.33
N VAL A 80 -10.31 10.90 1.46
CA VAL A 80 -9.29 11.89 1.07
C VAL A 80 -9.02 11.90 -0.44
N ASP A 81 -9.08 10.74 -1.10
CA ASP A 81 -8.87 10.60 -2.56
C ASP A 81 -10.11 11.00 -3.39
N GLY A 82 -11.27 11.24 -2.77
CA GLY A 82 -12.44 11.85 -3.43
C GLY A 82 -13.06 11.00 -4.55
N ILE A 83 -13.36 9.74 -4.26
CA ILE A 83 -14.29 8.89 -5.06
C ILE A 83 -15.63 8.77 -4.34
#